data_AF-A0A2G5I181-F1
#
_entry.id   AF-A0A2G5I181-F1
#
_cell.length_a   1.000
_cell.length_b   1.000
_cell.length_c   1.000
_cell.angle_alpha   90.00
_cell.angle_beta   90.00
_cell.angle_gamma   90.00
#
_symmetry.space_group_name_H-M   'P 1'
#
loop_
_entity.id
_entity.type
_entity.pdbx_description
1 polymer ?
#
loop_
_entity_poly.entity_id
_entity_poly.type
_entity_poly.pdbx_seq_one_letter_code
_entity_poly.pdbx_strand_id
1 'polypeptide(L)'
;MSSTVPSCTKQPTPDNLDESSDLTVAVRVAQQLLATFGSSKSDGFSYPEAYGALRESLRLVLRSLGAEPVDEKGSGLVRTPGSDQRCPAAHPDDPTPCGGPVAVTVLDADNAGANGCEHHGARLLASLDGGRVYALPDAPEGAAIRTFKAADTTRPFCWYDGPRVDPSQLSRAENRHGGEGK
;
A
#
# COMPACT_ATOMS: atom_id res chain seq x y z
N MET A 1 -17.20 48.74 51.61
CA MET A 1 -16.57 48.86 50.28
C MET A 1 -15.23 48.16 50.40
N SER A 2 -15.16 46.87 50.02
CA SER A 2 -14.60 46.40 48.74
C SER A 2 -13.09 46.72 48.67
N SER A 3 -12.15 45.81 48.47
CA SER A 3 -12.20 44.49 47.84
C SER A 3 -10.99 43.66 48.24
N THR A 4 -11.22 42.35 48.36
CA THR A 4 -10.23 41.28 48.23
C THR A 4 -9.51 41.37 46.88
N VAL A 5 -8.19 41.19 46.85
CA VAL A 5 -7.43 40.91 45.63
C VAL A 5 -6.69 39.59 45.81
N PRO A 6 -6.80 38.62 44.88
CA PRO A 6 -6.23 37.30 45.04
C PRO A 6 -4.77 37.20 44.54
N SER A 7 -4.11 36.19 45.11
CA SER A 7 -2.77 35.67 44.87
C SER A 7 -2.36 35.57 43.38
N CYS A 8 -1.17 36.08 43.05
CA CYS A 8 -0.47 35.78 41.80
C CYS A 8 0.47 34.59 42.03
N THR A 9 -0.03 33.38 41.84
CA THR A 9 0.81 32.19 41.67
C THR A 9 1.38 32.20 40.25
N LYS A 10 2.71 32.26 40.18
CA LYS A 10 3.51 32.07 38.96
C LYS A 10 3.11 30.73 38.31
N GLN A 11 2.54 30.76 37.11
CA GLN A 11 2.25 29.54 36.34
C GLN A 11 3.56 28.79 36.04
N PRO A 12 3.62 27.46 36.24
CA PRO A 12 4.66 26.65 35.64
C PRO A 12 4.45 26.64 34.11
N THR A 13 5.52 26.89 33.38
CA THR A 13 5.65 26.62 31.95
C THR A 13 5.30 25.16 31.66
N PRO A 14 4.46 24.84 30.66
CA PRO A 14 4.25 23.47 30.22
C PRO A 14 5.43 23.06 29.34
N ASP A 15 6.57 22.81 29.98
CA ASP A 15 7.75 22.25 29.34
C ASP A 15 7.82 20.76 29.73
N ASN A 16 7.81 19.89 28.71
CA ASN A 16 8.32 18.51 28.74
C ASN A 16 7.55 17.39 29.47
N LEU A 17 6.23 17.22 29.31
CA LEU A 17 5.54 16.04 29.86
C LEU A 17 4.46 15.43 28.95
N ASP A 18 4.77 14.99 27.72
CA ASP A 18 3.86 14.02 27.07
C ASP A 18 4.47 13.09 26.00
N GLU A 19 5.61 13.40 25.39
CA GLU A 19 6.21 12.50 24.38
C GLU A 19 6.77 11.20 24.99
N SER A 20 7.38 11.29 26.17
CA SER A 20 7.96 10.13 26.86
C SER A 20 6.89 9.16 27.39
N SER A 21 5.67 9.64 27.63
CA SER A 21 4.54 8.84 28.11
C SER A 21 4.05 7.92 26.99
N ASP A 22 3.74 8.50 25.83
CA ASP A 22 3.19 7.76 24.69
C ASP A 22 4.18 6.76 24.09
N LEU A 23 5.47 7.11 24.01
CA LEU A 23 6.52 6.17 23.60
C LEU A 23 6.63 4.99 24.58
N THR A 24 6.55 5.25 25.88
CA THR A 24 6.61 4.19 26.89
C THR A 24 5.40 3.26 26.80
N VAL A 25 4.21 3.80 26.53
CA VAL A 25 2.98 3.02 26.29
C VAL A 25 3.11 2.20 25.01
N ALA A 26 3.58 2.79 23.91
CA ALA A 26 3.76 2.10 22.63
C ALA A 26 4.78 0.95 22.74
N VAL A 27 5.92 1.18 23.40
CA VAL A 27 6.94 0.14 23.64
C VAL A 27 6.36 -1.00 24.48
N ARG A 28 5.55 -0.70 25.50
CA ARG A 28 4.93 -1.73 26.35
C ARG A 28 3.89 -2.56 25.60
N VAL A 29 3.08 -1.92 24.75
CA VAL A 29 2.11 -2.63 23.89
C VAL A 29 2.84 -3.51 22.86
N ALA A 30 3.90 -3.00 22.22
CA ALA A 30 4.70 -3.77 21.27
C ALA A 30 5.38 -4.99 21.94
N GLN A 31 5.92 -4.82 23.15
CA GLN A 31 6.47 -5.92 23.94
C GLN A 31 5.40 -6.97 24.27
N GLN A 32 4.19 -6.56 24.62
CA GLN A 32 3.08 -7.48 24.90
C GLN A 32 2.65 -8.25 23.65
N LEU A 33 2.55 -7.59 22.50
CA LEU A 33 2.23 -8.23 21.22
C LEU A 33 3.34 -9.21 20.80
N LEU A 34 4.62 -8.84 20.94
CA LEU A 34 5.74 -9.72 20.66
C LEU A 34 5.78 -10.93 21.61
N ALA A 35 5.45 -10.76 22.89
CA ALA A 35 5.37 -11.88 23.83
C ALA A 35 4.19 -12.82 23.51
N THR A 36 3.08 -12.27 23.01
CA THR A 36 1.87 -13.04 22.69
C THR A 36 1.99 -13.79 21.36
N PHE A 37 2.64 -13.19 20.37
CA PHE A 37 2.65 -13.69 18.98
C PHE A 37 4.06 -14.01 18.44
N GLY A 38 5.13 -13.72 19.18
CA GLY A 38 6.52 -13.81 18.70
C GLY A 38 7.19 -15.18 18.89
N SER A 39 6.56 -16.14 19.57
CA SER A 39 7.12 -17.50 19.70
C SER A 39 6.62 -18.41 18.58
N SER A 40 7.29 -18.37 17.42
CA SER A 40 7.05 -19.32 16.34
C SER A 40 7.77 -20.65 16.59
N LYS A 41 7.11 -21.53 17.36
CA LYS A 41 7.24 -22.98 17.17
C LYS A 41 5.86 -23.54 16.87
N SER A 42 5.73 -24.15 15.68
CA SER A 42 4.64 -25.01 15.18
C SER A 42 3.23 -24.43 15.16
N ASP A 43 2.77 -23.97 13.99
CA ASP A 43 1.89 -24.75 13.08
C ASP A 43 1.39 -23.82 11.96
N GLY A 44 1.30 -24.37 10.74
CA GLY A 44 1.20 -23.65 9.45
C GLY A 44 -0.05 -22.79 9.21
N PHE A 45 -0.78 -22.37 10.24
CA PHE A 45 -1.95 -21.49 10.14
C PHE A 45 -1.84 -20.18 10.95
N SER A 46 -0.71 -19.90 11.62
CA SER A 46 -0.52 -18.72 12.49
C SER A 46 0.09 -17.48 11.79
N TYR A 47 0.50 -17.57 10.52
CA TYR A 47 1.22 -16.50 9.84
C TYR A 47 0.43 -15.19 9.66
N PRO A 48 -0.88 -15.19 9.29
CA PRO A 48 -1.65 -13.94 9.10
C PRO A 48 -1.85 -13.15 10.40
N GLU A 49 -2.04 -13.84 11.53
CA GLU A 49 -2.22 -13.21 12.84
C GLU A 49 -0.91 -12.63 13.37
N ALA A 50 0.20 -13.36 13.21
CA ALA A 50 1.54 -12.88 13.57
C ALA A 50 1.95 -11.66 12.72
N TYR A 51 1.61 -11.67 11.42
CA TYR A 51 1.88 -10.53 10.53
C TYR A 51 0.99 -9.31 10.85
N GLY A 52 -0.28 -9.54 11.21
CA GLY A 52 -1.18 -8.50 11.68
C GLY A 52 -0.67 -7.84 12.98
N ALA A 53 -0.24 -8.65 13.95
CA ALA A 53 0.33 -8.17 15.20
C ALA A 53 1.63 -7.38 15.00
N LEU A 54 2.52 -7.86 14.12
CA LEU A 54 3.76 -7.16 13.78
C LEU A 54 3.49 -5.82 13.10
N ARG A 55 2.57 -5.78 12.12
CA ARG A 55 2.19 -4.56 11.41
C ARG A 55 1.61 -3.51 12.35
N GLU A 56 0.75 -3.92 13.27
CA GLU A 56 0.14 -3.00 14.24
C GLU A 56 1.16 -2.52 15.29
N SER A 57 2.04 -3.40 15.74
CA SER A 57 3.15 -3.03 16.64
C SER A 57 4.06 -1.99 16.00
N LEU A 58 4.42 -2.19 14.72
CA LEU A 58 5.26 -1.25 13.98
C LEU A 58 4.56 0.11 13.79
N ARG A 59 3.25 0.11 13.51
CA ARG A 59 2.45 1.33 13.40
C ARG A 59 2.46 2.13 14.70
N LEU A 60 2.26 1.47 15.85
CA LEU A 60 2.27 2.16 17.15
C LEU A 60 3.64 2.79 17.46
N VAL A 61 4.74 2.09 17.13
CA VAL A 61 6.10 2.61 17.32
C VAL A 61 6.35 3.81 16.40
N LEU A 62 6.00 3.73 15.11
CA LEU A 62 6.17 4.84 14.18
C LEU A 62 5.34 6.06 14.58
N ARG A 63 4.11 5.87 15.06
CA ARG A 63 3.27 6.92 15.65
C ARG A 63 3.91 7.61 16.84
N SER A 64 4.48 6.84 17.76
CA SER A 64 5.14 7.41 18.94
C SER A 64 6.42 8.19 18.61
N LEU A 65 7.08 7.88 17.49
CA LEU A 65 8.26 8.59 17.01
C LEU A 65 7.93 9.80 16.13
N GLY A 66 6.63 10.11 15.92
CA GLY A 66 6.21 11.11 14.94
C GLY A 66 6.61 10.76 13.49
N ALA A 67 6.94 9.48 13.25
CA ALA A 67 7.46 8.94 12.01
C ALA A 67 6.44 8.02 11.33
N GLU A 68 5.13 8.27 11.52
CA GLU A 68 4.11 7.62 10.70
C GLU A 68 4.47 7.86 9.23
N PRO A 69 4.43 6.84 8.36
CA PRO A 69 4.30 7.12 6.95
C PRO A 69 3.01 7.93 6.83
N VAL A 70 3.14 9.19 6.43
CA VAL A 70 1.99 10.01 6.07
C VAL A 70 1.21 9.24 5.01
N ASP A 71 0.13 8.61 5.44
CA ASP A 71 -0.93 8.20 4.55
C ASP A 71 -1.42 9.52 3.93
N GLU A 72 -0.98 9.82 2.70
CA GLU A 72 -1.45 10.94 1.88
C GLU A 72 -2.93 10.76 1.48
N LYS A 73 -3.83 10.57 2.45
CA LYS A 73 -5.27 10.59 2.25
C LYS A 73 -5.93 11.32 3.42
N GLY A 74 -5.94 12.65 3.33
CA GLY A 74 -6.57 13.49 4.35
C GLY A 74 -6.55 15.00 4.13
N SER A 75 -6.55 15.51 2.89
CA SER A 75 -7.00 16.88 2.65
C SER A 75 -7.77 16.95 1.34
N GLY A 76 -9.10 17.00 1.47
CA GLY A 76 -10.07 17.12 0.39
C GLY A 76 -10.09 18.50 -0.23
N LEU A 77 -8.99 18.89 -0.87
CA LEU A 77 -9.03 19.84 -1.97
C LEU A 77 -8.75 19.06 -3.25
N VAL A 78 -9.71 19.13 -4.16
CA VAL A 78 -9.69 18.60 -5.53
C VAL A 78 -8.28 18.67 -6.11
N ARG A 79 -7.60 17.52 -6.22
CA ARG A 79 -6.41 17.38 -7.05
C ARG A 79 -6.86 16.83 -8.40
N THR A 80 -7.09 17.74 -9.34
CA THR A 80 -7.10 17.47 -10.78
C THR A 80 -5.65 17.14 -11.21
N PRO A 81 -5.41 16.33 -12.27
CA PRO A 81 -4.20 15.53 -12.41
C PRO A 81 -3.04 16.26 -13.11
N GLY A 82 -1.81 16.02 -12.63
CA GLY A 82 -0.56 16.42 -13.27
C GLY A 82 0.53 16.89 -12.30
N SER A 83 1.76 16.37 -12.47
CA SER A 83 3.06 16.74 -11.82
C SER A 83 3.15 16.53 -10.29
N ASP A 84 3.87 15.58 -9.70
CA ASP A 84 5.20 15.02 -10.03
C ASP A 84 5.44 13.58 -9.54
N GLN A 85 4.42 12.90 -8.97
CA GLN A 85 4.60 11.53 -8.49
C GLN A 85 4.12 10.53 -9.55
N ARG A 86 5.04 9.65 -9.96
CA ARG A 86 4.73 8.48 -10.80
C ARG A 86 3.64 7.64 -10.11
N CYS A 87 2.78 7.01 -10.90
CA CYS A 87 1.81 6.04 -10.36
C CYS A 87 2.56 4.97 -9.54
N PRO A 88 2.12 4.62 -8.32
CA PRO A 88 2.85 3.63 -7.52
C PRO A 88 2.88 2.23 -8.17
N ALA A 89 1.91 1.91 -9.02
CA ALA A 89 1.90 0.68 -9.82
C ALA A 89 2.63 0.81 -11.17
N ALA A 90 3.11 2.00 -11.56
CA ALA A 90 3.89 2.14 -12.79
C ALA A 90 5.30 1.60 -12.56
N HIS A 91 5.76 0.72 -13.46
CA HIS A 91 7.16 0.34 -13.49
C HIS A 91 8.05 1.58 -13.73
N PRO A 92 9.25 1.70 -13.13
CA PRO A 92 10.16 2.83 -13.32
C PRO A 92 10.52 3.14 -14.78
N ASP A 93 10.53 2.11 -15.64
CA ASP A 93 10.80 2.25 -17.06
C ASP A 93 9.53 2.44 -17.92
N ASP A 94 8.33 2.36 -17.34
CA ASP A 94 7.10 2.64 -18.07
C ASP A 94 6.92 4.16 -18.25
N PRO A 95 7.03 4.70 -19.49
CA PRO A 95 6.93 6.14 -19.72
C PRO A 95 5.48 6.63 -19.80
N THR A 96 4.49 5.73 -19.78
CA THR A 96 3.12 6.11 -20.08
C THR A 96 2.47 6.88 -18.93
N PRO A 97 1.64 7.89 -19.24
CA PRO A 97 0.88 8.60 -18.23
C PRO A 97 -0.18 7.71 -17.57
N CYS A 98 -0.66 8.12 -16.40
CA CYS A 98 -1.78 7.46 -15.74
C CYS A 98 -3.04 7.52 -16.63
N GLY A 99 -3.82 6.45 -16.63
CA GLY A 99 -5.12 6.39 -17.30
C GLY A 99 -6.30 6.86 -16.45
N GLY A 100 -6.03 7.40 -15.25
CA GLY A 100 -7.06 7.80 -14.29
C GLY A 100 -6.54 7.82 -12.85
N PRO A 101 -7.45 7.94 -11.86
CA PRO A 101 -7.09 7.89 -10.45
C PRO A 101 -6.64 6.49 -10.03
N VAL A 102 -6.02 6.40 -8.86
CA VAL A 102 -5.72 5.11 -8.21
C VAL A 102 -7.04 4.41 -7.87
N ALA A 103 -7.23 3.19 -8.38
CA ALA A 103 -8.50 2.47 -8.32
C ALA A 103 -8.34 0.97 -7.97
N VAL A 104 -7.14 0.42 -8.11
CA VAL A 104 -6.89 -1.02 -7.90
C VAL A 104 -5.64 -1.26 -7.08
N THR A 105 -5.61 -2.41 -6.42
CA THR A 105 -4.41 -3.00 -5.81
C THR A 105 -4.04 -4.25 -6.60
N VAL A 106 -2.80 -4.31 -7.09
CA VAL A 106 -2.24 -5.51 -7.72
C VAL A 106 -1.31 -6.19 -6.73
N LEU A 107 -1.51 -7.48 -6.52
CA LEU A 107 -0.69 -8.33 -5.67
C LEU A 107 0.06 -9.37 -6.51
N ASP A 108 1.27 -9.71 -6.12
CA ASP A 108 2.01 -10.87 -6.64
C ASP A 108 1.62 -12.18 -5.92
N ALA A 109 2.34 -13.26 -6.23
CA ALA A 109 2.13 -14.57 -5.62
C ALA A 109 2.38 -14.56 -4.10
N ASP A 110 3.32 -13.74 -3.63
CA ASP A 110 3.72 -13.62 -2.22
C ASP A 110 2.88 -12.59 -1.43
N ASN A 111 1.88 -11.97 -2.08
CA ASN A 111 1.01 -10.91 -1.56
C ASN A 111 1.70 -9.55 -1.36
N ALA A 112 2.89 -9.32 -1.94
CA ALA A 112 3.40 -7.97 -2.09
C ALA A 112 2.65 -7.26 -3.22
N GLY A 113 2.44 -5.95 -3.10
CA GLY A 113 1.60 -5.28 -4.07
C GLY A 113 1.64 -3.76 -4.04
N ALA A 114 1.05 -3.18 -5.08
CA ALA A 114 1.03 -1.75 -5.31
C ALA A 114 -0.39 -1.28 -5.68
N ASN A 115 -0.76 -0.10 -5.18
CA ASN A 115 -1.97 0.58 -5.58
C ASN A 115 -1.71 1.37 -6.87
N GLY A 116 -2.64 1.34 -7.82
CA GLY A 116 -2.48 2.03 -9.08
C GLY A 116 -3.79 2.36 -9.78
N CYS A 117 -3.69 3.13 -10.86
CA CYS A 117 -4.78 3.30 -11.80
C CYS A 117 -5.00 1.99 -12.59
N GLU A 118 -6.17 1.84 -13.22
CA GLU A 118 -6.49 0.65 -14.02
C GLU A 118 -5.47 0.40 -15.15
N HIS A 119 -4.92 1.47 -15.74
CA HIS A 119 -3.91 1.39 -16.80
C HIS A 119 -2.59 0.77 -16.31
N HIS A 120 -1.94 1.38 -15.32
CA HIS A 120 -0.68 0.85 -14.78
C HIS A 120 -0.88 -0.46 -14.01
N GLY A 121 -2.02 -0.63 -13.35
CA GLY A 121 -2.38 -1.88 -12.70
C GLY A 121 -2.46 -3.04 -13.70
N ALA A 122 -3.01 -2.82 -14.90
CA ALA A 122 -3.07 -3.85 -15.93
C ALA A 122 -1.68 -4.25 -16.44
N ARG A 123 -0.80 -3.26 -16.66
CA ARG A 123 0.57 -3.48 -17.15
C ARG A 123 1.45 -4.17 -16.11
N LEU A 124 1.30 -3.80 -14.84
CA LEU A 124 1.94 -4.50 -13.73
C LEU A 124 1.45 -5.94 -13.64
N LEU A 125 0.13 -6.16 -13.62
CA LEU A 125 -0.48 -7.49 -13.53
C LEU A 125 -0.11 -8.40 -14.71
N ALA A 126 0.06 -7.87 -15.91
CA ALA A 126 0.50 -8.61 -17.08
C ALA A 126 1.95 -9.12 -16.95
N SER A 127 2.75 -8.45 -16.12
CA SER A 127 4.18 -8.76 -15.93
C SER A 127 4.46 -9.63 -14.71
N LEU A 128 3.44 -9.95 -13.92
CA LEU A 128 3.54 -10.82 -12.74
C LEU A 128 3.10 -12.24 -13.07
N ASP A 129 3.88 -13.20 -12.58
CA ASP A 129 3.43 -14.59 -12.48
C ASP A 129 2.58 -14.78 -11.21
N GLY A 130 1.44 -15.46 -11.34
CA GLY A 130 0.49 -15.64 -10.23
C GLY A 130 -0.18 -14.36 -9.68
N GLY A 131 -0.07 -13.23 -10.39
CA GLY A 131 -0.60 -11.95 -9.93
C GLY A 131 -2.13 -11.90 -9.83
N ARG A 132 -2.63 -11.12 -8.87
CA ARG A 132 -4.07 -10.89 -8.61
C ARG A 132 -4.37 -9.41 -8.54
N VAL A 133 -5.62 -9.03 -8.81
CA VAL A 133 -6.07 -7.63 -8.74
C VAL A 133 -7.36 -7.51 -7.96
N TYR A 134 -7.43 -6.47 -7.13
CA TYR A 134 -8.59 -6.11 -6.32
C TYR A 134 -8.94 -4.65 -6.53
N ALA A 135 -10.23 -4.34 -6.46
CA ALA A 135 -10.70 -2.96 -6.50
C ALA A 135 -10.51 -2.32 -5.11
N LEU A 136 -10.15 -1.04 -5.08
CA LEU A 136 -10.18 -0.27 -3.84
C LEU A 136 -11.63 -0.01 -3.40
N PRO A 137 -11.89 0.25 -2.10
CA PRO A 137 -13.24 0.42 -1.58
C PRO A 137 -14.05 1.54 -2.25
N ASP A 138 -13.37 2.58 -2.72
CA ASP A 138 -13.91 3.78 -3.38
C ASP A 138 -13.79 3.73 -4.91
N ALA A 139 -13.31 2.61 -5.47
CA ALA A 139 -13.12 2.49 -6.90
C ALA A 139 -14.45 2.34 -7.66
N PRO A 140 -14.53 2.82 -8.91
CA PRO A 140 -15.68 2.56 -9.77
C PRO A 140 -15.97 1.07 -9.89
N GLU A 141 -17.25 0.72 -9.94
CA GLU A 141 -17.67 -0.68 -10.08
C GLU A 141 -16.98 -1.36 -11.27
N GLY A 142 -16.52 -2.59 -11.06
CA GLY A 142 -15.84 -3.37 -12.08
C GLY A 142 -14.40 -2.93 -12.41
N ALA A 143 -13.79 -2.00 -11.67
CA ALA A 143 -12.40 -1.56 -11.90
C ALA A 143 -11.41 -2.74 -11.94
N ALA A 144 -11.51 -3.68 -10.99
CA ALA A 144 -10.67 -4.87 -10.98
C ALA A 144 -10.89 -5.76 -12.22
N ILE A 145 -12.14 -5.93 -12.65
CA ILE A 145 -12.50 -6.76 -13.80
C ILE A 145 -11.96 -6.13 -15.09
N ARG A 146 -12.12 -4.81 -15.28
CA ARG A 146 -11.56 -4.09 -16.44
C ARG A 146 -10.05 -4.19 -16.47
N THR A 147 -9.40 -3.98 -15.33
CA THR A 147 -7.95 -4.11 -15.18
C THR A 147 -7.48 -5.53 -15.52
N PHE A 148 -8.15 -6.55 -15.01
CA PHE A 148 -7.83 -7.95 -15.29
C PHE A 148 -7.97 -8.28 -16.78
N LYS A 149 -9.07 -7.84 -17.42
CA LYS A 149 -9.29 -8.03 -18.86
C LYS A 149 -8.27 -7.28 -19.71
N ALA A 150 -7.88 -6.07 -19.31
CA ALA A 150 -6.84 -5.31 -19.98
C ALA A 150 -5.46 -5.97 -19.84
N ALA A 151 -5.14 -6.54 -18.68
CA ALA A 151 -3.89 -7.26 -18.46
C ALA A 151 -3.77 -8.51 -19.34
N ASP A 152 -4.89 -9.19 -19.62
CA ASP A 152 -4.94 -10.42 -20.42
C ASP A 152 -4.48 -10.22 -21.88
N THR A 153 -4.74 -9.04 -22.45
CA THR A 153 -4.29 -8.65 -23.81
C THR A 153 -3.01 -7.82 -23.80
N THR A 154 -2.52 -7.44 -22.61
CA THR A 154 -1.26 -6.73 -22.44
C THR A 154 -0.10 -7.73 -22.39
N ARG A 155 1.00 -7.39 -23.06
CA ARG A 155 2.22 -8.22 -23.03
C ARG A 155 2.97 -7.99 -21.71
N PRO A 156 3.63 -9.03 -21.16
CA PRO A 156 4.58 -8.86 -20.07
C PRO A 156 5.65 -7.84 -20.44
N PHE A 157 6.05 -7.00 -19.49
CA PHE A 157 7.10 -5.99 -19.64
C PHE A 157 6.93 -5.09 -20.88
N CYS A 158 5.69 -4.71 -21.19
CA CYS A 158 5.32 -3.93 -22.39
C CYS A 158 5.93 -2.52 -22.49
N TRP A 159 6.78 -2.11 -21.54
CA TRP A 159 7.62 -0.91 -21.63
C TRP A 159 8.99 -1.18 -22.27
N TYR A 160 9.35 -2.44 -22.51
CA TYR A 160 10.52 -2.82 -23.29
C TYR A 160 10.11 -3.30 -24.69
N ASP A 161 10.83 -2.82 -25.71
CA ASP A 161 10.78 -3.39 -27.05
C ASP A 161 11.79 -4.55 -27.15
N GLY A 162 11.34 -5.73 -26.75
CA GLY A 162 12.11 -6.98 -26.84
C GLY A 162 11.63 -7.90 -27.96
N PRO A 163 12.45 -8.88 -28.39
CA PRO A 163 12.03 -9.95 -29.30
C PRO A 163 10.84 -10.73 -28.72
N ARG A 164 10.01 -11.28 -29.61
CA ARG A 164 8.75 -11.98 -29.30
C ARG A 164 8.78 -13.38 -29.90
N VAL A 165 9.65 -14.21 -29.36
CA VAL A 165 9.96 -15.56 -29.84
C VAL A 165 9.53 -16.64 -28.85
N ASP A 166 9.37 -16.30 -27.57
CA ASP A 166 8.98 -17.22 -26.51
C ASP A 166 7.58 -16.91 -25.95
N PRO A 167 6.82 -17.92 -25.47
CA PRO A 167 5.50 -17.72 -24.86
C PRO A 167 5.49 -16.71 -23.69
N SER A 168 6.59 -16.61 -22.93
CA SER A 168 6.73 -15.65 -21.83
C SER A 168 6.77 -14.19 -22.29
N GLN A 169 6.96 -13.94 -23.58
CA GLN A 169 6.99 -12.60 -24.18
C GLN A 169 5.65 -12.23 -24.83
N LEU A 170 4.72 -13.18 -24.90
CA LEU A 170 3.40 -13.00 -25.46
C LEU A 170 2.38 -12.70 -24.35
N SER A 171 1.33 -11.98 -24.70
CA SER A 171 0.18 -11.83 -23.81
C SER A 171 -0.50 -13.18 -23.56
N ARG A 172 -1.27 -13.28 -22.46
CA ARG A 172 -2.05 -14.49 -22.14
C ARG A 172 -3.06 -14.79 -23.26
N ALA A 173 -3.68 -13.75 -23.83
CA ALA A 173 -4.55 -13.88 -24.99
C ALA A 173 -3.82 -14.47 -26.20
N GLU A 174 -2.65 -13.96 -26.58
CA GLU A 174 -1.85 -14.50 -27.69
C GLU A 174 -1.49 -15.97 -27.48
N ASN A 175 -1.05 -16.34 -26.26
CA ASN A 175 -0.71 -17.72 -25.93
C ASN A 175 -1.89 -18.70 -26.06
N ARG A 176 -3.11 -18.26 -25.73
CA ARG A 176 -4.31 -19.11 -25.91
C ARG A 176 -4.60 -19.38 -27.39
N HIS A 177 -4.48 -18.39 -28.25
CA HIS A 177 -4.73 -18.55 -29.69
C HIS A 177 -3.63 -19.35 -30.40
N GLY A 178 -2.38 -19.27 -29.92
CA GLY A 178 -1.25 -20.04 -30.46
C GLY A 178 -1.27 -21.54 -30.13
N GLY A 179 -2.06 -21.96 -29.13
CA GLY A 179 -2.14 -23.35 -28.68
C GLY A 179 -3.04 -24.28 -29.52
N GLU A 180 -3.85 -23.74 -30.43
CA GLU A 180 -4.81 -24.52 -31.25
C GLU A 180 -4.19 -25.14 -32.52
N GLY A 181 -2.90 -24.91 -32.77
CA GLY A 181 -2.19 -25.34 -33.99
C GLY A 181 -1.12 -26.41 -33.80
N LYS A 182 -1.10 -27.14 -32.67
CA LYS A 182 -0.07 -28.15 -32.36
C LYS A 182 -0.64 -29.52 -32.08
#